data_AF-A0A529VPI1-F1
#
_entry.id   AF-A0A529VPI1-F1
#
_cell.length_a   1.000
_cell.length_b   1.000
_cell.length_c   1.000
_cell.angle_alpha   90.00
_cell.angle_beta   90.00
_cell.angle_gamma   90.00
#
_symmetry.space_group_name_H-M   'P 1'
#
loop_
_entity.id
_entity.type
_entity.pdbx_description
1 polymer ?
#
loop_
_entity_poly.entity_id
_entity_poly.type
_entity_poly.pdbx_seq_one_letter_code
_entity_poly.pdbx_strand_id
1 'polypeptide(L)' 'AMQDSVPMILFIGQVASHAKEREAFQEVDYKRFFGDIAKWVVEIDDATRIPEFVTRAFSVATSGRPGPVVISLPED' A
#
# COMPACT_ATOMS: atom_id res chain seq x y z
N ALA A 1 0.96 -0.21 15.52
CA ALA A 1 -0.17 0.27 14.68
C ALA A 1 -1.31 -0.74 14.60
N MET A 2 -1.17 -1.89 13.93
CA MET A 2 -2.27 -2.87 13.80
C MET A 2 -2.75 -3.43 15.15
N GLN A 3 -1.81 -3.85 16.01
CA GLN A 3 -2.15 -4.39 17.33
C GLN A 3 -2.81 -3.34 18.24
N ASP A 4 -2.29 -2.11 18.21
CA ASP A 4 -2.79 -0.98 19.01
C ASP A 4 -3.99 -0.27 18.39
N SER A 5 -4.48 -0.74 17.24
CA SER A 5 -5.58 -0.13 16.48
C SER A 5 -5.38 1.36 16.16
N VAL A 6 -4.15 1.73 15.78
CA VAL A 6 -3.81 3.10 15.38
C VAL A 6 -4.00 3.25 13.87
N PRO A 7 -4.84 4.21 13.41
CA PRO A 7 -4.98 4.49 11.98
C PRO A 7 -3.67 5.06 11.43
N MET A 8 -3.16 4.45 10.36
CA MET A 8 -1.91 4.86 9.71
C MET A 8 -2.02 4.58 8.22
N ILE A 9 -1.56 5.50 7.38
CA ILE A 9 -1.44 5.30 5.93
C ILE A 9 0.03 5.41 5.58
N LEU A 10 0.59 4.35 5.02
CA LEU A 10 1.97 4.28 4.57
C LEU A 10 2.01 4.28 3.05
N PHE A 11 2.63 5.30 2.48
CA PHE A 11 2.95 5.36 1.05
C PHE A 11 4.40 4.89 0.87
N ILE A 12 4.62 3.97 -0.06
CA ILE A 12 5.93 3.37 -0.33
C ILE A 12 6.22 3.49 -1.83
N GLY A 13 7.41 3.97 -2.19
CA GLY A 13 7.87 3.92 -3.58
C GLY A 13 8.13 2.48 -4.02
N GLN A 14 7.81 2.16 -5.26
CA GLN A 14 8.03 0.87 -5.89
C GLN A 14 8.83 1.06 -7.18
N VAL A 15 9.54 0.01 -7.60
CA VAL A 15 10.18 -0.03 -8.91
C VAL A 15 9.16 0.24 -10.03
N ALA A 16 9.63 0.81 -11.14
CA ALA A 16 8.80 1.04 -12.32
C ALA A 16 8.11 -0.25 -12.78
N SER A 17 6.89 -0.12 -13.30
CA SER A 17 6.02 -1.25 -13.61
C SER A 17 6.63 -2.25 -14.60
N HIS A 18 7.45 -1.78 -15.54
CA HIS A 18 8.15 -2.63 -16.50
C HIS A 18 9.30 -3.46 -15.89
N ALA A 19 9.78 -3.09 -14.70
CA ALA A 19 10.89 -3.73 -14.00
C ALA A 19 10.43 -4.77 -12.97
N LYS A 20 9.13 -4.84 -12.68
CA LYS A 20 8.54 -5.82 -11.76
C LYS A 20 8.75 -7.25 -12.26
N GLU A 21 8.86 -8.17 -11.30
CA GLU A 21 9.07 -9.61 -11.47
C GLU A 21 10.36 -9.97 -12.21
N ARG A 22 11.35 -9.06 -12.19
CA ARG A 22 12.64 -9.22 -12.87
C ARG A 22 13.83 -9.16 -11.92
N GLU A 23 13.56 -9.34 -10.63
CA GLU A 23 14.55 -9.19 -9.56
C GLU A 23 15.19 -7.79 -9.62
N ALA A 24 14.36 -6.77 -9.86
CA ALA A 24 14.85 -5.41 -9.96
C ALA A 24 15.45 -4.99 -8.61
N PHE A 25 16.47 -4.14 -8.67
CA PHE A 25 17.13 -3.65 -7.48
C PHE A 25 16.11 -2.94 -6.57
N GLN A 26 16.01 -3.40 -5.31
CA GLN A 26 15.05 -2.92 -4.29
C GLN A 26 13.58 -3.30 -4.51
N GLU A 27 13.28 -4.19 -5.46
CA GLU A 27 11.93 -4.74 -5.62
C GLU A 27 11.49 -5.54 -4.38
N VAL A 28 10.27 -5.26 -3.90
CA VAL A 28 9.63 -5.99 -2.81
C VAL A 28 8.16 -6.24 -3.16
N ASP A 29 7.71 -7.49 -2.98
CA ASP A 29 6.29 -7.82 -2.97
C ASP A 29 5.66 -7.32 -1.67
N TYR A 30 5.21 -6.07 -1.68
CA TYR A 30 4.62 -5.43 -0.49
C TYR A 30 3.32 -6.08 -0.03
N LYS A 31 2.54 -6.67 -0.95
CA LYS A 31 1.31 -7.36 -0.61
C LYS A 31 1.61 -8.59 0.25
N ARG A 32 2.62 -9.37 -0.12
CA ARG A 32 3.10 -10.50 0.67
C ARG A 32 3.82 -10.05 1.94
N PHE A 33 4.64 -9.01 1.87
CA PHE A 33 5.42 -8.52 3.01
C PHE A 33 4.54 -7.97 4.15
N PHE A 34 3.52 -7.18 3.81
CA PHE A 34 2.66 -6.51 4.79
C PHE A 34 1.33 -7.23 5.06
N GLY A 35 0.97 -8.26 4.28
CA GLY A 35 -0.36 -8.88 4.30
C GLY A 35 -0.85 -9.32 5.68
N ASP A 36 0.05 -9.77 6.54
CA ASP A 36 -0.28 -10.25 7.90
C ASP A 36 -0.28 -9.13 8.97
N ILE A 37 0.25 -7.95 8.65
CA ILE A 37 0.46 -6.86 9.62
C ILE A 37 -0.23 -5.55 9.23
N ALA A 38 -0.79 -5.47 8.04
CA ALA A 38 -1.59 -4.36 7.55
C ALA A 38 -3.07 -4.76 7.40
N LYS A 39 -3.97 -3.80 7.63
CA LYS A 39 -5.41 -3.99 7.40
C LYS A 39 -5.74 -4.08 5.92
N TRP A 40 -4.99 -3.38 5.09
CA TRP A 40 -5.11 -3.42 3.64
C TRP A 40 -3.78 -3.04 3.01
N VAL A 41 -3.40 -3.79 1.98
CA VAL A 41 -2.21 -3.53 1.17
C VAL A 41 -2.64 -3.46 -0.29
N VAL A 42 -2.19 -2.44 -0.98
CA VAL A 42 -2.49 -2.24 -2.40
C VAL A 42 -1.35 -1.55 -3.11
N GLU A 43 -1.26 -1.78 -4.41
CA GLU A 43 -0.41 -1.04 -5.32
C GLU A 43 -1.30 -0.25 -6.29
N ILE A 44 -0.89 0.97 -6.62
CA ILE A 44 -1.58 1.80 -7.61
C ILE A 44 -0.80 1.69 -8.92
N ASP A 45 -1.34 0.92 -9.86
CA ASP A 45 -0.78 0.68 -11.20
C ASP A 45 -1.22 1.71 -12.26
N ASP A 46 -2.17 2.58 -11.91
CA ASP A 46 -2.68 3.66 -12.75
C ASP A 46 -2.80 4.94 -11.92
N ALA A 47 -1.98 5.95 -12.26
CA ALA A 47 -1.94 7.24 -11.57
C ALA A 47 -3.30 7.97 -11.57
N THR A 48 -4.17 7.73 -12.56
CA THR A 48 -5.51 8.35 -12.62
C THR A 48 -6.42 7.87 -11.49
N ARG A 49 -6.11 6.72 -10.87
CA ARG A 49 -6.87 6.14 -9.77
C ARG A 49 -6.40 6.59 -8.38
N ILE A 50 -5.32 7.36 -8.29
CA ILE A 50 -4.79 7.86 -7.00
C ILE A 50 -5.89 8.48 -6.11
N PRO A 51 -6.77 9.37 -6.62
CA PRO A 51 -7.83 9.95 -5.79
C PRO A 51 -8.76 8.89 -5.17
N GLU A 52 -9.17 7.89 -5.96
CA GLU A 52 -10.02 6.78 -5.50
C GLU A 52 -9.34 5.99 -4.37
N PHE A 53 -8.08 5.56 -4.60
CA PHE A 53 -7.35 4.75 -3.64
C PHE A 53 -7.03 5.50 -2.35
N VAL A 54 -6.67 6.79 -2.43
CA VAL A 54 -6.41 7.61 -1.25
C VAL A 54 -7.69 7.80 -0.42
N THR A 55 -8.83 8.12 -1.05
CA THR A 55 -10.11 8.21 -0.32
C THR A 55 -10.45 6.89 0.37
N ARG A 56 -10.28 5.77 -0.33
CA ARG A 56 -10.48 4.44 0.24
C ARG A 56 -9.51 4.15 1.37
N ALA A 57 -8.26 4.58 1.28
CA ALA A 57 -7.24 4.39 2.32
C ALA A 57 -7.65 5.02 3.64
N PHE A 58 -8.13 6.27 3.61
CA PHE A 58 -8.65 6.95 4.80
C PHE A 58 -9.87 6.22 5.38
N SER A 59 -10.82 5.82 4.53
CA SER A 59 -11.99 5.06 4.96
C SER A 59 -11.60 3.73 5.62
N VAL A 60 -10.69 2.96 5.00
CA VAL A 60 -10.23 1.67 5.51
C VAL A 60 -9.41 1.83 6.79
N ALA A 61 -8.48 2.78 6.85
CA ALA A 61 -7.62 2.99 8.01
C ALA A 61 -8.42 3.39 9.26
N THR A 62 -9.54 4.09 9.11
CA THR A 62 -10.30 4.68 10.22
C THR A 62 -11.57 3.93 10.62
N SER A 63 -12.19 3.16 9.72
CA SER A 63 -13.46 2.46 9.98
C SER A 63 -13.30 1.16 10.78
N GLY A 64 -14.34 0.73 11.51
CA GLY A 64 -14.31 -0.51 12.29
C GLY A 64 -13.21 -0.50 13.35
N ARG A 65 -12.37 -1.55 13.40
CA ARG A 65 -11.09 -1.50 14.12
C ARG A 65 -10.09 -0.68 13.26
N PRO A 66 -9.63 0.49 13.71
CA PRO A 66 -8.66 1.26 12.94
C PRO A 66 -7.34 0.51 12.80
N GLY A 67 -6.57 0.83 11.77
CA GLY A 67 -5.31 0.13 11.55
C GLY A 67 -4.52 0.64 10.35
N PRO A 68 -3.34 0.06 10.10
CA PRO A 68 -2.46 0.48 9.04
C PRO A 68 -2.94 0.05 7.66
N VAL A 69 -2.85 0.97 6.71
CA VAL A 69 -3.04 0.75 5.26
C VAL A 69 -1.70 1.02 4.57
N VAL A 70 -1.32 0.15 3.65
CA VAL A 70 -0.10 0.27 2.84
C VAL A 70 -0.47 0.48 1.38
N ILE A 71 0.13 1.49 0.76
CA ILE A 71 -0.05 1.84 -0.65
C ILE A 71 1.33 1.91 -1.30
N SER A 72 1.63 1.00 -2.21
CA SER A 72 2.82 1.10 -3.06
C SER A 72 2.53 1.91 -4.33
N LEU A 73 3.50 2.71 -4.74
CA LEU A 73 3.45 3.64 -5.85
C LEU A 73 4.65 3.35 -6.77
N PRO A 74 4.44 2.72 -7.94
CA PRO A 74 5.48 2.60 -8.96
C PRO A 74 6.07 3.96 -9.34
N GLU A 75 7.32 3.96 -9.81
CA GLU A 75 8.01 5.19 -10.23
C GLU A 75 7.37 5.87 -11.46
N ASP A 76 6.66 5.10 -12.29
CA ASP A 76 6.03 5.52 -13.55
C ASP A 76 4.56 5.96 -13.43
#